data_AF-A0A1V0PT06-F1
#
_entry.id   AF-A0A1V0PT06-F1
#
_cell.length_a   1.000
_cell.length_b   1.000
_cell.length_c   1.000
_cell.angle_alpha   90.00
_cell.angle_beta   90.00
_cell.angle_gamma   90.00
#
_symmetry.space_group_name_H-M   'P 1'
#
loop_
_entity.id
_entity.type
_entity.pdbx_description
1 polymer ?
#
loop_
_entity_poly.entity_id
_entity_poly.type
_entity_poly.pdbx_seq_one_letter_code
_entity_poly.pdbx_strand_id
1 'polypeptide(L)' 'MTDAYIYDAIRTPRGKGRKDGSLHEVTSLRLSALVLNALKDRNGLEGLRSKT' A
#
# COMPACT_ATOMS: atom_id res chain seq x y z
N MET A 1 6.93 -9.60 -28.86
CA MET A 1 7.61 -9.24 -27.60
C MET A 1 6.64 -8.35 -26.83
N THR A 2 6.33 -8.66 -25.58
CA THR A 2 5.48 -7.79 -24.75
C THR A 2 6.37 -7.07 -23.77
N ASP A 3 6.36 -5.74 -23.81
CA ASP A 3 7.14 -4.92 -22.88
C ASP A 3 6.41 -4.80 -21.54
N ALA A 4 7.18 -4.71 -20.46
CA ALA A 4 6.66 -4.57 -19.10
C ALA A 4 7.22 -3.29 -18.47
N TYR A 5 6.31 -2.47 -17.91
CA TYR A 5 6.65 -1.18 -17.32
C TYR A 5 6.20 -1.12 -15.85
N ILE A 6 7.00 -0.45 -15.02
CA ILE A 6 6.64 -0.10 -13.64
C ILE A 6 6.20 1.37 -13.66
N TYR A 7 4.89 1.61 -13.50
CA TYR A 7 4.32 2.96 -13.57
C TYR A 7 4.41 3.73 -12.25
N ASP A 8 4.23 3.04 -11.12
CA ASP A 8 4.32 3.64 -9.79
C ASP A 8 4.83 2.62 -8.77
N ALA A 9 5.53 3.12 -7.75
CA ALA A 9 6.05 2.33 -6.64
C ALA A 9 6.01 3.16 -5.36
N ILE A 10 5.34 2.63 -4.35
CA ILE A 10 5.22 3.25 -3.02
C ILE A 10 5.51 2.22 -1.94
N ARG A 11 5.82 2.70 -0.74
CA ARG A 11 6.18 1.86 0.41
C ARG A 11 5.77 2.51 1.71
N THR A 12 5.68 1.71 2.77
CA THR A 12 5.56 2.25 4.12
C THR A 12 6.86 2.95 4.55
N PRO A 13 6.77 3.87 5.54
CA PRO A 13 7.91 4.19 6.38
C PRO A 13 8.45 2.92 7.06
N ARG A 14 9.70 2.98 7.51
CA ARG A 14 10.31 1.89 8.28
C ARG A 14 10.19 2.22 9.77
N GLY A 15 9.65 1.26 10.54
CA GLY A 15 9.61 1.34 11.99
C GLY A 15 10.50 0.27 12.61
N LYS A 16 11.02 0.51 13.82
CA LYS A 16 11.71 -0.52 14.60
C LYS A 16 10.70 -1.62 14.98
N GLY A 17 11.14 -2.89 14.99
CA GLY A 17 10.30 -4.02 15.38
C GLY A 17 10.25 -4.29 16.89
N ARG A 18 10.83 -3.41 17.72
CA ARG A 18 10.84 -3.51 19.19
C ARG A 18 9.63 -2.81 19.78
N LYS A 19 9.33 -3.05 21.07
CA LYS A 19 8.15 -2.50 21.77
C LYS A 19 8.00 -0.98 21.68
N ASP A 20 9.11 -0.26 21.60
CA ASP A 20 9.20 1.20 21.45
C ASP A 20 9.17 1.66 19.97
N GLY A 21 8.94 0.75 19.04
CA GLY A 21 8.96 1.00 17.62
C GLY A 21 7.65 1.58 17.10
N SER A 22 7.75 2.63 16.27
CA SER A 22 6.60 3.37 15.73
C SER A 22 5.59 2.53 14.93
N LEU A 23 5.99 1.36 14.43
CA LEU A 23 5.11 0.44 13.68
C LEU A 23 4.95 -0.90 14.39
N HIS A 24 5.43 -1.06 15.62
CA HIS A 24 5.45 -2.34 16.32
C HIS A 24 4.06 -2.95 16.54
N GLU A 25 3.07 -2.09 16.82
CA GLU A 25 1.69 -2.51 17.06
C GLU A 25 0.86 -2.59 15.76
N VAL A 26 1.41 -2.16 14.63
CA VAL A 26 0.69 -2.15 13.36
C VAL A 26 0.83 -3.50 12.67
N THR A 27 -0.29 -4.18 12.45
CA THR A 27 -0.29 -5.48 11.78
C THR A 27 0.17 -5.38 10.33
N SER A 28 0.77 -6.46 9.82
CA SER A 28 1.19 -6.55 8.41
C SER A 28 0.03 -6.30 7.44
N LEU A 29 -1.17 -6.79 7.78
CA LEU A 29 -2.39 -6.55 6.99
C LEU A 29 -2.70 -5.05 6.89
N ARG A 30 -2.61 -4.33 8.02
CA ARG A 30 -2.90 -2.89 8.03
C ARG A 30 -1.85 -2.11 7.23
N LEU A 31 -0.57 -2.48 7.32
CA LEU A 31 0.48 -1.88 6.50
C LEU A 31 0.20 -2.05 5.00
N SER A 32 -0.16 -3.25 4.57
CA SER A 32 -0.52 -3.52 3.16
C SER A 32 -1.74 -2.70 2.70
N ALA A 33 -2.78 -2.65 3.52
CA ALA A 33 -3.99 -1.88 3.20
C ALA A 33 -3.70 -0.37 3.05
N LEU A 34 -2.86 0.19 3.93
CA LEU A 34 -2.46 1.60 3.84
C LEU A 34 -1.71 1.90 2.54
N VAL A 35 -0.81 1.01 2.13
CA VAL A 35 -0.10 1.15 0.85
C VAL A 35 -1.08 1.11 -0.32
N LEU A 36 -1.97 0.12 -0.38
CA LEU A 36 -2.94 0.03 -1.49
C LEU A 36 -3.88 1.24 -1.57
N ASN A 37 -4.33 1.77 -0.43
CA ASN A 37 -5.13 2.99 -0.38
C ASN A 37 -4.34 4.21 -0.87
N ALA A 38 -3.09 4.36 -0.44
CA ALA A 38 -2.23 5.45 -0.91
C ALA A 38 -1.96 5.38 -2.42
N LEU A 39 -1.79 4.17 -2.98
CA LEU A 39 -1.65 3.97 -4.42
C LEU A 39 -2.91 4.42 -5.16
N LYS A 40 -4.07 4.03 -4.64
CA LYS A 40 -5.38 4.39 -5.16
C LYS A 40 -5.56 5.91 -5.16
N ASP A 41 -5.34 6.55 -4.02
CA ASP A 41 -5.56 7.99 -3.85
C ASP A 41 -4.60 8.81 -4.72
N ARG A 42 -3.33 8.40 -4.82
CA ARG A 42 -2.31 9.08 -5.64
C ARG A 42 -2.62 9.04 -7.12
N ASN A 43 -3.18 7.93 -7.60
CA ASN A 43 -3.44 7.69 -9.01
C ASN A 43 -4.92 7.88 -9.40
N GLY A 44 -5.78 8.31 -8.47
CA GLY A 44 -7.21 8.47 -8.72
C GLY A 44 -7.93 7.18 -9.13
N LEU A 45 -7.46 6.02 -8.64
CA LEU A 45 -8.01 4.73 -9.05
C LEU A 45 -9.40 4.53 -8.42
N GLU A 46 -10.39 4.22 -9.25
CA GLU A 46 -11.67 3.74 -8.76
C GLU A 46 -11.66 2.20 -8.76
N GLY A 47 -12.05 1.61 -7.61
CA GLY A 47 -12.24 0.16 -7.58
C GLY A 47 -13.37 -0.23 -8.53
N LEU A 48 -13.23 -1.36 -9.22
CA LEU A 48 -14.32 -1.95 -9.99
C LEU A 48 -15.46 -2.31 -9.02
N ARG A 49 -16.41 -1.40 -8.82
CA ARG A 49 -17.70 -1.78 -8.25
C ARG A 49 -18.39 -2.65 -9.30
N SER A 50 -18.49 -3.95 -9.03
CA SER A 50 -19.54 -4.75 -9.65
C SER A 50 -20.86 -4.08 -9.29
N LYS A 51 -21.46 -3.38 -10.24
CA LYS A 51 -22.86 -2.97 -10.16
C LYS A 51 -23.66 -4.28 -10.14
N THR A 52 -24.11 -4.66 -8.96
CA THR A 52 -25.19 -5.62 -8.77
C THR A 52 -26.24 -4.91 -7.95
#